data_AF-A0A1I7C5X8-F1
#
_entry.id   AF-A0A1I7C5X8-F1
#
_cell.length_a   1.000
_cell.length_b   1.000
_cell.length_c   1.000
_cell.angle_alpha   90.00
_cell.angle_beta   90.00
_cell.angle_gamma   90.00
#
_symmetry.space_group_name_H-M   'P 1'
#
loop_
_entity.id
_entity.type
_entity.pdbx_description
1 polymer ?
#
loop_
_entity_poly.entity_id
_entity_poly.type
_entity_poly.pdbx_seq_one_letter_code
_entity_poly.pdbx_strand_id
1 'polypeptide(L)'
;MAKPACQRETYNLRAIYRWHPAFADGEFIKYFGDENINYDHATLEGGDVLVIGRGAVLMGFSELTTPQGVKFIANSLFKHRQSTVSRLLKVLGVIKIRNAKGLKIYALNPQLRPVPDAARTVSEMVSSVEHNREFILIHTVAG
;
A
#
# COMPACT_ATOMS: atom_id res chain seq x y z
N MET A 1 -12.48 -2.18 17.63
CA MET A 1 -13.50 -3.17 18.03
C MET A 1 -14.87 -2.76 17.57
N ALA A 2 -15.60 -3.66 16.92
CA ALA A 2 -16.99 -3.43 16.51
C ALA A 2 -17.99 -3.53 17.67
N LYS A 3 -17.76 -4.46 18.61
CA LYS A 3 -18.66 -4.71 19.74
C LYS A 3 -18.19 -3.95 20.99
N PRO A 4 -19.05 -3.14 21.64
CA PRO A 4 -18.68 -2.40 22.86
C PRO A 4 -18.14 -3.28 23.99
N ALA A 5 -18.70 -4.48 24.16
CA ALA A 5 -18.26 -5.44 25.18
C ALA A 5 -16.79 -5.89 24.99
N CYS A 6 -16.32 -5.98 23.75
CA CYS A 6 -14.97 -6.44 23.42
C CYS A 6 -13.93 -5.30 23.45
N GLN A 7 -14.34 -4.02 23.54
CA GLN A 7 -13.39 -2.90 23.59
C GLN A 7 -12.44 -2.97 24.79
N ARG A 8 -12.88 -3.62 25.89
CA ARG A 8 -12.06 -3.85 27.08
C ARG A 8 -10.82 -4.70 26.80
N GLU A 9 -10.90 -5.63 25.85
CA GLU A 9 -9.75 -6.42 25.42
C GLU A 9 -8.66 -5.54 24.80
N THR A 10 -9.05 -4.57 23.97
CA THR A 10 -8.12 -3.60 23.39
C THR A 10 -7.43 -2.77 24.48
N TYR A 11 -8.14 -2.35 25.53
CA TYR A 11 -7.53 -1.61 26.64
C TYR A 11 -6.52 -2.45 27.41
N ASN A 12 -6.87 -3.69 27.72
CA ASN A 12 -5.97 -4.60 28.43
C ASN A 12 -4.70 -4.88 27.61
N LEU A 13 -4.86 -5.13 26.30
CA LEU A 13 -3.72 -5.34 25.41
C LEU A 13 -2.82 -4.09 25.34
N ARG A 14 -3.42 -2.90 25.19
CA ARG A 14 -2.67 -1.64 25.18
C ARG A 14 -1.92 -1.40 26.48
N ALA A 15 -2.52 -1.76 27.62
CA ALA A 15 -1.87 -1.65 28.92
C ALA A 15 -0.60 -2.52 29.00
N ILE A 16 -0.68 -3.76 28.52
CA ILE A 16 0.46 -4.68 28.45
C ILE A 16 1.57 -4.09 27.58
N TYR A 17 1.25 -3.68 26.35
CA TYR A 17 2.25 -3.11 25.43
C TYR A 17 2.87 -1.80 25.91
N ARG A 18 2.20 -1.07 26.81
CA ARG A 18 2.68 0.22 27.31
C ARG A 18 3.50 0.11 28.59
N TRP A 19 3.12 -0.78 29.52
CA TRP A 19 3.67 -0.79 30.88
C TRP A 19 4.36 -2.09 31.27
N HIS A 20 4.14 -3.20 30.56
CA HIS A 20 4.77 -4.46 30.93
C HIS A 20 6.26 -4.44 30.53
N PRO A 21 7.21 -4.79 31.43
CA PRO A 21 8.65 -4.68 31.15
C PRO A 21 9.12 -5.40 29.88
N ALA A 22 8.48 -6.51 29.52
CA ALA A 22 8.82 -7.24 28.29
C ALA A 22 8.52 -6.47 26.98
N PHE A 23 7.70 -5.41 27.04
CA PHE A 23 7.24 -4.66 25.86
C PHE A 23 7.43 -3.14 25.99
N ALA A 24 7.53 -2.60 27.20
CA ALA A 24 7.56 -1.15 27.45
C ALA A 24 8.73 -0.45 26.73
N ASP A 25 9.88 -1.10 26.63
CA ASP A 25 11.08 -0.58 25.97
C ASP A 25 11.14 -0.95 24.46
N GLY A 26 10.12 -1.63 23.93
CA GLY A 26 10.07 -2.05 22.53
C GLY A 26 9.62 -0.94 21.58
N GLU A 27 10.32 -0.80 20.46
CA GLU A 27 9.90 0.11 19.38
C GLU A 27 8.84 -0.54 18.49
N PHE A 28 7.56 -0.29 18.79
CA PHE A 28 6.43 -0.80 18.02
C PHE A 28 5.77 0.30 17.18
N ILE A 29 5.53 0.00 15.89
CA ILE A 29 4.70 0.84 15.03
C ILE A 29 3.23 0.55 15.34
N LYS A 30 2.48 1.56 15.77
CA LYS A 30 1.06 1.47 16.08
C LYS A 30 0.25 1.91 14.87
N TYR A 31 -0.19 0.94 14.06
CA TYR A 31 -0.88 1.21 12.79
C TYR A 31 -2.31 1.72 12.95
N PHE A 32 -2.97 1.32 14.04
CA PHE A 32 -4.26 1.80 14.48
C PHE A 32 -4.03 2.58 15.77
N GLY A 33 -4.47 3.84 15.84
CA GLY A 33 -3.95 4.85 16.78
C GLY A 33 -3.87 4.42 18.25
N ASP A 34 -2.95 5.06 18.99
CA ASP A 34 -2.74 4.83 20.43
C ASP A 34 -3.57 5.77 21.32
N GLU A 35 -4.65 6.31 20.79
CA GLU A 35 -5.54 7.26 21.45
C GLU A 35 -6.97 6.76 21.27
N ASN A 36 -7.87 7.10 22.18
CA ASN A 36 -9.28 6.74 22.07
C ASN A 36 -9.99 7.66 21.07
N ILE A 37 -9.56 7.58 19.81
CA ILE A 37 -10.15 8.35 18.72
C ILE A 37 -11.26 7.51 18.13
N ASN A 38 -12.49 8.06 18.16
CA ASN A 38 -13.61 7.44 17.47
C ASN A 38 -13.46 7.72 15.97
N TYR A 39 -12.85 6.78 15.24
CA TYR A 39 -12.55 6.91 13.81
C TYR A 39 -13.78 6.70 12.92
N ASP A 40 -14.87 7.42 13.18
CA ASP A 40 -16.03 7.49 12.27
C ASP A 40 -16.56 6.10 11.86
N HIS A 41 -16.85 5.24 12.85
CA HIS A 41 -17.27 3.83 12.67
C HIS A 41 -16.26 2.90 11.96
N ALA A 42 -14.98 3.27 11.88
CA ALA A 42 -13.92 2.36 11.44
C ALA A 42 -13.66 1.27 12.50
N THR A 43 -14.01 0.03 12.17
CA THR A 43 -13.78 -1.14 13.03
C THR A 43 -12.88 -2.13 12.29
N LEU A 44 -12.07 -2.83 13.07
CA LEU A 44 -11.16 -3.86 12.58
C LEU A 44 -10.97 -4.86 13.72
N GLU A 45 -11.07 -6.13 13.38
CA GLU A 45 -10.82 -7.25 14.30
C GLU A 45 -9.58 -8.01 13.86
N GLY A 46 -8.81 -8.51 14.82
CA GLY A 46 -7.54 -9.18 14.55
C GLY A 46 -7.68 -10.43 13.67
N GLY A 47 -8.80 -11.14 13.77
CA GLY A 47 -9.07 -12.34 12.96
C GLY A 47 -9.19 -12.07 11.46
N ASP A 48 -9.48 -10.83 11.05
CA ASP A 48 -9.58 -10.45 9.65
C ASP A 48 -8.24 -9.94 9.08
N VAL A 49 -7.15 -9.96 9.85
CA VAL A 49 -5.82 -9.49 9.41
C VAL A 49 -4.81 -10.62 9.46
N LEU A 50 -4.22 -10.93 8.31
CA LEU A 50 -3.17 -11.93 8.19
C LEU A 50 -1.91 -11.35 7.53
N VAL A 51 -0.80 -11.34 8.26
CA VAL A 51 0.50 -10.95 7.70
C VAL A 51 1.09 -12.14 6.93
N ILE A 52 1.07 -12.06 5.61
CA ILE A 52 1.57 -13.12 4.71
C ILE A 52 3.06 -12.99 4.35
N GLY A 53 3.73 -11.97 4.92
CA GLY A 53 5.17 -11.73 4.72
C GLY A 53 5.49 -10.94 3.45
N ARG A 54 6.78 -10.70 3.20
CA ARG A 54 7.30 -9.92 2.04
C ARG A 54 6.68 -8.52 1.87
N GLY A 55 6.31 -7.89 2.98
CA GLY A 55 5.65 -6.58 2.97
C GLY A 55 4.20 -6.63 2.47
N ALA A 56 3.55 -7.80 2.53
CA ALA A 56 2.17 -8.01 2.17
C ALA A 56 1.34 -8.46 3.39
N VAL A 57 0.10 -7.98 3.43
CA VAL A 57 -0.90 -8.26 4.47
C VAL A 57 -2.22 -8.53 3.75
N LEU A 58 -2.85 -9.66 4.07
CA LEU A 58 -4.21 -9.98 3.65
C LEU A 58 -5.17 -9.39 4.69
N MET A 59 -6.19 -8.67 4.23
CA MET A 59 -7.23 -8.12 5.09
C MET A 59 -8.61 -8.51 4.57
N GLY A 60 -9.43 -9.09 5.44
CA GLY A 60 -10.81 -9.45 5.17
C GLY A 60 -11.77 -8.29 5.49
N PHE A 61 -12.95 -8.35 4.89
CA PHE A 61 -14.11 -7.59 5.33
C PHE A 61 -15.08 -8.55 6.01
N SER A 62 -15.66 -8.12 7.12
CA SER A 62 -16.60 -8.94 7.89
C SER A 62 -17.67 -8.06 8.52
N GLU A 63 -18.61 -8.69 9.24
CA GLU A 63 -19.58 -7.97 10.07
C GLU A 63 -18.92 -7.13 11.19
N LEU A 64 -17.65 -7.42 11.52
CA LEU A 64 -16.89 -6.74 12.57
C LEU A 64 -15.73 -5.89 12.01
N THR A 65 -15.32 -6.08 10.76
CA THR A 65 -14.27 -5.29 10.09
C THR A 65 -14.84 -4.47 8.95
N THR A 66 -14.94 -3.16 9.15
CA THR A 66 -15.53 -2.24 8.17
C THR A 66 -14.54 -1.81 7.09
N PRO A 67 -15.02 -1.44 5.89
CA PRO A 67 -14.17 -0.90 4.83
C PRO A 67 -13.34 0.33 5.24
N GLN A 68 -13.90 1.16 6.10
CA GLN A 68 -13.25 2.34 6.67
C GLN A 68 -12.04 1.94 7.54
N GLY A 69 -12.20 0.91 8.38
CA GLY A 69 -11.12 0.34 9.20
C GLY A 69 -9.97 -0.21 8.37
N VAL A 70 -10.29 -1.01 7.34
CA VAL A 70 -9.28 -1.55 6.41
C VAL A 70 -8.55 -0.43 5.67
N LYS A 71 -9.28 0.58 5.16
CA LYS A 71 -8.69 1.73 4.47
C LYS A 71 -7.77 2.54 5.39
N PHE A 72 -8.13 2.70 6.66
CA PHE A 72 -7.31 3.38 7.65
C PHE A 72 -5.98 2.67 7.86
N ILE A 73 -6.01 1.35 8.12
CA ILE A 73 -4.79 0.55 8.30
C ILE A 73 -3.97 0.50 7.01
N ALA A 74 -4.58 0.33 5.85
CA ALA A 74 -3.88 0.34 4.57
C ALA A 74 -3.09 1.66 4.38
N ASN A 75 -3.72 2.81 4.66
CA ASN A 75 -3.05 4.10 4.59
C ASN A 75 -1.89 4.20 5.61
N SER A 76 -2.07 3.69 6.82
CA SER A 76 -1.03 3.65 7.85
C SER A 76 0.17 2.79 7.42
N LEU A 77 -0.09 1.57 6.92
CA LEU A 77 0.92 0.65 6.38
C LEU A 77 1.71 1.27 5.21
N PHE A 78 1.03 1.97 4.30
CA PHE A 78 1.68 2.67 3.20
C PHE A 78 2.50 3.88 3.67
N LYS A 79 2.00 4.66 4.65
CA LYS A 79 2.75 5.78 5.26
C LYS A 79 4.04 5.30 5.91
N HIS A 80 3.98 4.17 6.61
CA HIS A 80 5.14 3.52 7.23
C HIS A 80 5.97 2.66 6.24
N ARG A 81 5.74 2.81 4.92
CA ARG A 81 6.53 2.23 3.80
C ARG A 81 6.70 0.70 3.85
N GLN A 82 5.71 -0.04 4.33
CA GLN A 82 5.81 -1.50 4.41
C GLN A 82 5.51 -2.24 3.09
N SER A 83 5.00 -1.57 2.03
CA SER A 83 4.61 -2.27 0.79
C SER A 83 5.69 -2.26 -0.30
N THR A 84 5.98 -3.45 -0.82
CA THR A 84 6.88 -3.68 -1.96
C THR A 84 6.50 -2.85 -3.19
N VAL A 85 5.21 -2.56 -3.39
CA VAL A 85 4.71 -1.74 -4.51
C VAL A 85 5.13 -0.28 -4.39
N SER A 86 5.09 0.33 -3.19
CA SER A 86 5.58 1.71 -3.03
C SER A 86 7.09 1.83 -3.27
N ARG A 87 7.84 0.77 -2.92
CA ARG A 87 9.27 0.67 -3.25
C ARG A 87 9.48 0.49 -4.75
N LEU A 88 8.70 -0.38 -5.40
CA LEU A 88 8.81 -0.69 -6.83
C LEU A 88 8.40 0.50 -7.70
N LEU A 89 7.32 1.21 -7.36
CA LEU A 89 6.92 2.46 -8.02
C LEU A 89 8.00 3.53 -7.91
N LYS A 90 8.68 3.63 -6.76
CA LYS A 90 9.80 4.56 -6.57
C LYS A 90 11.03 4.14 -7.38
N VAL A 91 11.39 2.86 -7.37
CA VAL A 91 12.54 2.31 -8.13
C VAL A 91 12.34 2.46 -9.63
N LEU A 92 11.13 2.22 -10.13
CA LEU A 92 10.78 2.35 -11.55
C LEU A 92 10.52 3.80 -11.98
N GLY A 93 10.69 4.79 -11.08
CA GLY A 93 10.47 6.20 -11.42
C GLY A 93 9.04 6.53 -11.82
N VAL A 94 8.04 5.82 -11.26
CA VAL A 94 6.63 6.04 -11.54
C VAL A 94 6.13 7.28 -10.80
N ILE A 95 5.57 8.22 -11.54
CA ILE A 95 4.95 9.45 -11.05
C ILE A 95 3.43 9.37 -11.11
N LYS A 96 2.74 10.26 -10.38
CA LYS A 96 1.29 10.37 -10.40
C LYS A 96 0.86 11.61 -11.19
N ILE A 97 0.17 11.42 -12.31
CA ILE A 97 -0.29 12.49 -13.21
C ILE A 97 -1.81 12.51 -13.29
N ARG A 98 -2.41 13.62 -13.75
CA ARG A 98 -3.83 13.66 -14.11
C ARG A 98 -3.98 13.36 -15.60
N ASN A 99 -4.87 12.46 -15.96
CA ASN A 99 -5.20 12.21 -17.36
C ASN A 99 -6.16 13.29 -17.91
N ALA A 100 -6.46 13.22 -19.21
CA ALA A 100 -7.37 14.15 -19.89
C ALA A 100 -8.81 14.16 -19.31
N LYS A 101 -9.19 13.14 -18.53
CA LYS A 101 -10.47 13.06 -17.81
C LYS A 101 -10.38 13.63 -16.38
N GLY A 102 -9.25 14.24 -16.01
CA GLY A 102 -8.99 14.78 -14.66
C GLY A 102 -8.66 13.74 -13.59
N LEU A 103 -8.60 12.46 -13.95
CA LEU A 103 -8.35 11.35 -13.02
C LEU A 103 -6.85 11.20 -12.75
N LYS A 104 -6.49 10.98 -11.48
CA LYS A 104 -5.10 10.71 -11.09
C LYS A 104 -4.72 9.28 -11.47
N ILE A 105 -3.75 9.13 -12.37
CA ILE A 105 -3.18 7.85 -12.83
C ILE A 105 -1.69 7.78 -12.51
N TYR A 106 -1.15 6.57 -12.40
CA TYR A 106 0.29 6.33 -12.29
C TYR A 106 0.89 6.18 -13.69
N ALA A 107 2.01 6.85 -13.95
CA ALA A 107 2.73 6.79 -15.23
C ALA A 107 4.24 6.82 -14.99
N LEU A 108 5.02 6.13 -15.82
CA LEU A 108 6.49 6.24 -15.80
C LEU A 108 6.89 7.69 -16.08
N ASN A 109 7.90 8.20 -15.36
CA ASN A 109 8.36 9.58 -15.57
C ASN A 109 8.85 9.77 -17.02
N PRO A 110 8.21 10.65 -17.82
CA PRO A 110 8.63 10.92 -19.19
C PRO A 110 10.07 11.42 -19.30
N GLN A 111 10.60 12.06 -18.25
CA GLN A 111 11.98 12.58 -18.19
C GLN A 111 13.02 11.48 -17.96
N LEU A 112 12.60 10.29 -17.50
CA LEU A 112 13.46 9.12 -17.36
C LEU A 112 13.40 8.20 -18.59
N ARG A 113 12.73 8.62 -19.67
CA ARG A 113 12.75 7.86 -20.92
C ARG A 113 14.16 7.91 -21.51
N PRO A 114 14.66 6.77 -22.03
CA PRO A 114 15.92 6.76 -22.74
C PRO A 114 15.83 7.68 -23.97
N VAL A 115 16.87 8.50 -24.17
CA VAL A 115 17.03 9.29 -25.38
C VAL A 115 17.28 8.32 -26.54
N PRO A 116 16.62 8.48 -27.71
CA PRO A 116 16.86 7.65 -28.88
C PRO A 116 18.34 7.74 -29.27
N ASP A 117 19.00 6.60 -29.35
CA ASP A 117 20.39 6.48 -29.74
C ASP A 117 20.60 5.13 -30.44
N ALA A 118 21.20 5.16 -31.63
CA ALA A 118 21.48 3.97 -32.42
C ALA A 118 22.46 3.01 -31.72
N ALA A 119 23.21 3.48 -30.72
CA ALA A 119 24.10 2.65 -29.91
C ALA A 119 23.36 1.84 -28.83
N ARG A 120 22.07 2.13 -28.56
CA ARG A 120 21.28 1.43 -27.54
C ARG A 120 20.56 0.22 -28.11
N THR A 121 20.33 -0.76 -27.24
CA THR A 121 19.61 -1.97 -27.64
C THR A 121 18.12 -1.68 -27.84
N VAL A 122 17.47 -2.42 -28.75
CA VAL A 122 16.03 -2.28 -29.00
C VAL A 122 15.23 -2.43 -27.70
N SER A 123 15.64 -3.35 -26.81
CA SER A 123 14.99 -3.56 -25.51
C SER A 123 15.02 -2.33 -24.60
N GLU A 124 16.06 -1.49 -24.70
CA GLU A 124 16.10 -0.24 -23.95
C GLU A 124 15.17 0.82 -24.54
N MET A 125 14.83 0.72 -25.82
CA MET A 125 13.98 1.69 -26.51
C MET A 125 12.49 1.34 -26.46
N VAL A 126 12.11 0.15 -25.96
CA VAL A 126 10.70 -0.25 -25.84
C VAL A 126 10.01 0.51 -24.70
N SER A 127 8.97 1.28 -25.04
CA SER A 127 8.14 2.02 -24.07
C SER A 127 6.92 1.24 -23.58
N SER A 128 6.34 0.39 -24.42
CA SER A 128 5.28 -0.54 -24.02
C SER A 128 5.15 -1.68 -25.03
N VAL A 129 4.62 -2.82 -24.57
CA VAL A 129 4.26 -3.96 -25.42
C VAL A 129 2.80 -4.31 -25.14
N GLU A 130 2.00 -4.32 -26.18
CA GLU A 130 0.60 -4.74 -26.17
C GLU A 130 0.46 -5.97 -27.05
N HIS A 131 -0.45 -6.89 -26.73
CA HIS A 131 -0.66 -8.06 -27.57
C HIS A 131 -2.08 -8.59 -27.46
N ASN A 132 -2.49 -9.32 -28.49
CA ASN A 132 -3.68 -10.17 -28.45
C ASN A 132 -3.31 -11.56 -28.99
N ARG A 133 -4.29 -12.38 -29.40
CA ARG A 133 -4.03 -13.74 -29.92
C ARG A 133 -3.36 -13.76 -31.29
N GLU A 134 -3.40 -12.65 -32.02
CA GLU A 134 -2.98 -12.57 -33.42
C GLU A 134 -1.78 -11.63 -33.62
N PHE A 135 -1.62 -10.62 -32.74
CA PHE A 135 -0.64 -9.56 -32.91
C PHE A 135 0.10 -9.22 -31.62
N ILE A 136 1.33 -8.74 -31.81
CA ILE A 136 2.14 -8.07 -30.80
C ILE A 136 2.45 -6.68 -31.34
N LEU A 137 2.11 -5.66 -30.55
CA LEU A 137 2.37 -4.26 -30.84
C LEU A 137 3.42 -3.74 -29.87
N ILE A 138 4.56 -3.30 -30.40
CA ILE A 138 5.66 -2.76 -29.61
C ILE A 138 5.70 -1.25 -29.87
N HIS A 139 5.52 -0.46 -28.81
CA HIS A 139 5.74 0.97 -28.86
C HIS A 139 7.17 1.26 -28.40
N THR A 140 7.90 2.07 -29.17
CA THR A 140 9.25 2.51 -28.81
C THR A 140 9.29 4.01 -28.55
N VAL A 141 10.34 4.47 -27.88
CA VAL A 141 10.63 5.91 -27.81
C VAL A 141 10.76 6.47 -29.23
N ALA A 142 10.21 7.66 -29.46
CA ALA A 142 10.24 8.31 -30.77
C ALA A 142 11.68 8.72 -31.10
N GLY A 143 12.27 8.11 -32.13
CA GLY A 143 13.52 8.53 -32.76
C GLY A 143 13.30 9.60 -33.81
#